data_AF-A0A261BRI9-F1
#
_entry.id   AF-A0A261BRI9-F1
#
_cell.length_a   1.000
_cell.length_b   1.000
_cell.length_c   1.000
_cell.angle_alpha   90.00
_cell.angle_beta   90.00
_cell.angle_gamma   90.00
#
_symmetry.space_group_name_H-M   'P 1'
#
loop_
_entity.id
_entity.type
_entity.pdbx_description
1 polymer ?
#
loop_
_entity_poly.entity_id
_entity_poly.type
_entity_poly.pdbx_seq_one_letter_code
_entity_poly.pdbx_strand_id
1 'polypeptide(L)'
;MSKRGQSSSMSYKDKANLHFVEQDEPAFIKALKSKMGYKEPAKLEDKFDEEAGPADFDDDETDLMRMKEEDRPQVVVLNEETDLTKEEMVKELDAKKKVEEDKLIAEGKITFKKPVKRTVDGDSADEEAEKKKKKNVPTPTVKKGLLSFGDDEEEEDC
;
A
#
# COMPACT_ATOMS: atom_id res chain seq x y z
N MET A 1 54.83 -25.01 50.44
CA MET A 1 54.90 -25.45 49.03
C MET A 1 53.60 -25.05 48.34
N SER A 2 53.66 -24.07 47.43
CA SER A 2 52.48 -23.52 46.74
C SER A 2 52.10 -24.40 45.54
N LYS A 3 50.91 -25.01 45.57
CA LYS A 3 50.35 -25.69 44.39
C LYS A 3 49.64 -24.65 43.53
N ARG A 4 50.31 -24.26 42.44
CA ARG A 4 49.75 -23.47 41.34
C ARG A 4 48.54 -24.19 40.74
N GLY A 5 47.51 -23.40 40.41
CA GLY A 5 46.20 -23.87 39.99
C GLY A 5 46.22 -24.76 38.76
N GLN A 6 45.56 -25.90 38.88
CA GLN A 6 44.96 -26.58 37.73
C GLN A 6 43.55 -26.02 37.57
N SER A 7 43.28 -25.33 36.47
CA SER A 7 41.91 -25.05 36.07
C SER A 7 41.29 -26.35 35.55
N SER A 8 40.59 -27.08 36.42
CA SER A 8 39.81 -28.24 35.98
C SER A 8 38.69 -27.74 35.08
N SER A 9 38.75 -28.06 33.79
CA SER A 9 37.61 -27.83 32.90
C SER A 9 36.46 -28.73 33.34
N MET A 10 35.37 -28.12 33.81
CA MET A 10 34.16 -28.84 34.22
C MET A 10 33.59 -29.65 33.05
N SER A 11 33.07 -30.85 33.35
CA SER A 11 32.43 -31.68 32.33
C SER A 11 31.10 -31.06 31.87
N TYR A 12 30.58 -31.50 30.73
CA TYR A 12 29.29 -31.02 30.22
C TYR A 12 28.14 -31.23 31.22
N LYS A 13 28.14 -32.37 31.94
CA LYS A 13 27.12 -32.67 32.97
C LYS A 13 27.27 -31.77 34.20
N ASP A 14 28.50 -31.41 34.57
CA ASP A 14 28.74 -30.50 35.68
C ASP A 14 28.29 -29.07 35.33
N LYS A 15 28.50 -28.65 34.08
CA LYS A 15 28.06 -27.35 33.58
C LYS A 15 26.53 -27.21 33.50
N ALA A 16 25.82 -28.28 33.15
CA ALA A 16 24.37 -28.28 33.05
C ALA A 16 23.66 -28.05 34.40
N ASN A 17 24.33 -28.37 35.52
CA ASN A 17 23.80 -28.20 36.87
C ASN A 17 24.25 -26.88 37.53
N LEU A 18 24.90 -25.98 36.79
CA LEU A 18 25.28 -24.67 37.30
C LEU A 18 24.13 -23.68 37.11
N HIS A 19 23.58 -23.21 38.22
CA HIS A 19 22.62 -22.11 38.22
C HIS A 19 23.32 -20.81 38.60
N PHE A 20 22.99 -19.73 37.89
CA PHE A 20 23.39 -18.39 38.28
C PHE A 20 22.62 -18.00 39.54
N VAL A 21 23.33 -17.59 40.59
CA VAL A 21 22.72 -17.03 41.79
C VAL A 21 23.17 -15.58 41.88
N GLU A 22 22.22 -14.67 41.70
CA GLU A 22 22.47 -13.26 41.91
C GLU A 22 22.69 -13.01 43.41
N GLN A 23 23.91 -12.63 43.77
CA GLN A 23 24.26 -12.26 45.14
C GLN A 23 24.26 -10.75 45.26
N ASP A 24 23.68 -10.24 46.34
CA ASP A 24 23.74 -8.82 46.65
C ASP A 24 25.17 -8.34 46.80
N GLU A 25 25.44 -7.15 46.27
CA GLU A 25 26.78 -6.57 46.41
C GLU A 25 27.10 -6.25 47.88
N PRO A 26 28.32 -6.55 48.34
CA PRO A 26 28.75 -6.23 49.69
C PRO A 26 28.80 -4.71 49.91
N ALA A 27 28.56 -4.27 51.15
CA ALA A 27 28.40 -2.86 51.51
C ALA A 27 29.58 -1.96 51.08
N PHE A 28 30.81 -2.49 51.05
CA PHE A 28 31.99 -1.76 50.59
C PHE A 28 31.92 -1.40 49.10
N ILE A 29 31.49 -2.33 48.23
CA ILE A 29 31.38 -2.09 46.78
C ILE A 29 30.25 -1.10 46.50
N LYS A 30 29.12 -1.23 47.19
CA LYS A 30 28.01 -0.26 47.12
C LYS A 30 28.48 1.16 47.45
N ALA A 31 29.20 1.33 48.57
CA ALA A 31 29.73 2.63 48.96
C ALA A 31 30.77 3.19 47.97
N LEU A 32 31.60 2.33 47.37
CA LEU A 32 32.56 2.73 46.35
C LEU A 32 31.86 3.21 45.08
N LYS A 33 30.87 2.45 44.58
CA LYS A 33 30.07 2.82 43.41
C LYS A 33 29.35 4.15 43.59
N SER A 34 28.76 4.39 44.76
CA SER A 34 28.12 5.67 45.09
C SER A 34 29.11 6.83 45.10
N LYS A 35 30.31 6.65 45.68
CA LYS A 35 31.37 7.68 45.67
C LYS A 35 31.89 7.99 44.27
N MET A 36 31.92 7.00 43.39
CA MET A 36 32.37 7.12 42.01
C MET A 36 31.26 7.58 41.06
N GLY A 37 30.04 7.80 41.54
CA GLY A 37 28.90 8.23 40.72
C GLY A 37 28.42 7.18 39.71
N TYR A 38 28.66 5.89 40.00
CA TYR A 38 28.21 4.79 39.15
C TYR A 38 26.68 4.74 39.09
N LYS A 39 26.13 4.80 37.88
CA LYS A 39 24.71 4.57 37.59
C LYS A 39 24.59 3.21 36.92
N GLU A 40 23.71 2.36 37.45
CA GLU A 40 23.43 1.08 36.82
C GLU A 40 22.84 1.32 35.41
N PRO A 41 23.31 0.59 34.38
CA PRO A 41 22.72 0.66 33.06
C PRO A 41 21.27 0.16 33.12
N ALA A 42 20.44 0.63 32.18
CA ALA A 42 19.06 0.21 32.06
C ALA A 42 18.97 -1.32 32.08
N LYS A 43 18.22 -1.86 33.03
CA LYS A 43 18.01 -3.30 33.19
C LYS A 43 17.03 -3.80 32.13
N LEU A 44 16.96 -5.13 31.95
CA LEU A 44 15.97 -5.74 31.06
C LEU A 44 14.54 -5.42 31.53
N GLU A 45 14.32 -5.41 32.85
CA GLU A 45 13.04 -5.05 33.48
C GLU A 45 12.58 -3.62 33.15
N ASP A 46 13.50 -2.65 33.04
CA ASP A 46 13.18 -1.26 32.64
C ASP A 46 12.60 -1.17 31.21
N LYS A 47 12.70 -2.24 30.41
CA LYS A 47 12.07 -2.34 29.08
C LYS A 47 10.67 -2.93 29.12
N PHE A 48 10.31 -3.56 30.24
CA PHE A 48 9.01 -4.15 30.49
C PHE A 48 8.10 -3.26 31.32
N ASP A 49 8.62 -2.13 31.85
CA ASP A 49 7.78 -1.10 32.43
C ASP A 49 6.70 -0.68 31.41
N GLU A 50 5.45 -0.86 31.80
CA GLU A 50 4.24 -0.35 31.13
C GLU A 50 4.19 1.19 31.27
N GLU A 51 5.29 1.90 30.99
CA GLU A 51 5.17 3.29 30.61
C GLU A 51 4.35 3.25 29.33
N ALA A 52 3.06 3.57 29.48
CA ALA A 52 2.11 3.60 28.39
C ALA A 52 2.78 4.36 27.25
N GLY A 53 3.23 3.60 26.24
CA GLY A 53 3.73 4.18 25.01
C GLY A 53 2.70 5.19 24.54
N PRO A 54 3.13 6.31 23.91
CA PRO A 54 2.31 7.51 23.73
C PRO A 54 0.84 7.14 23.55
N ALA A 55 0.03 7.41 24.58
CA ALA A 55 -1.40 7.29 24.43
C ALA A 55 -1.77 8.13 23.21
N ASP A 56 -2.57 7.56 22.32
CA ASP A 56 -3.08 8.21 21.11
C ASP A 56 -2.13 8.12 19.90
N PHE A 57 -1.90 6.88 19.42
CA PHE A 57 -1.49 6.63 18.03
C PHE A 57 -2.68 6.60 17.05
N ASP A 58 -3.91 6.59 17.56
CA ASP A 58 -5.16 6.49 16.78
C ASP A 58 -6.02 7.76 16.83
N ASP A 59 -5.44 8.92 17.18
CA ASP A 59 -6.16 10.19 17.02
C ASP A 59 -5.90 10.77 15.63
N ASP A 60 -6.96 10.91 14.83
CA ASP A 60 -6.93 11.47 13.48
C ASP A 60 -6.24 12.85 13.46
N GLU A 61 -6.36 13.65 14.54
CA GLU A 61 -5.68 14.93 14.67
C GLU A 61 -4.15 14.77 14.75
N THR A 62 -3.67 13.78 15.51
CA THR A 62 -2.24 13.49 15.61
C THR A 62 -1.67 12.92 14.33
N ASP A 63 -2.44 12.13 13.57
CA ASP A 63 -2.02 11.60 12.27
C ASP A 63 -1.89 12.74 11.24
N LEU A 64 -2.87 13.67 11.22
CA LEU A 64 -2.83 14.85 10.37
C LEU A 64 -1.62 15.76 10.69
N MET A 65 -1.24 15.89 11.97
CA MET A 65 -0.07 16.68 12.39
C MET A 65 1.26 16.03 11.99
N ARG A 66 1.33 14.71 11.87
CA ARG A 66 2.52 13.97 11.41
C ARG A 66 2.65 13.94 9.89
N MET A 67 1.53 13.99 9.16
CA MET A 67 1.54 14.10 7.70
C MET A 67 2.16 15.43 7.23
N LYS A 68 2.95 15.38 6.16
CA LYS A 68 3.46 16.58 5.47
C LYS A 68 2.28 17.41 5.00
N GLU A 69 2.40 18.74 5.03
CA GLU A 69 1.31 19.65 4.63
C GLU A 69 0.79 19.37 3.21
N GLU A 70 1.65 18.94 2.30
CA GLU A 70 1.34 18.56 0.91
C GLU A 70 0.52 17.27 0.80
N ASP A 71 0.67 16.37 1.77
CA ASP A 71 -0.01 15.06 1.81
C ASP A 71 -1.35 15.13 2.56
N ARG A 72 -1.64 16.24 3.27
CA ARG A 72 -2.91 16.43 3.99
C ARG A 72 -4.05 16.65 3.00
N PRO A 73 -5.27 16.14 3.30
CA PRO A 73 -6.43 16.37 2.46
C PRO A 73 -6.77 17.86 2.36
N GLN A 74 -7.04 18.35 1.15
CA GLN A 74 -7.47 19.72 0.93
C GLN A 74 -8.96 19.89 1.29
N VAL A 75 -9.24 20.72 2.30
CA VAL A 75 -10.61 21.08 2.68
C VAL A 75 -11.03 22.33 1.91
N VAL A 76 -11.99 22.18 0.99
CA VAL A 76 -12.59 23.28 0.22
C VAL A 76 -13.96 23.61 0.80
N VAL A 77 -14.16 24.87 1.20
CA VAL A 77 -15.46 25.39 1.62
C VAL A 77 -16.11 26.08 0.43
N LEU A 78 -17.28 25.61 0.03
CA LEU A 78 -18.04 26.18 -1.09
C LEU A 78 -18.77 27.45 -0.65
N ASN A 79 -18.63 28.52 -1.41
CA ASN A 79 -19.41 29.74 -1.26
C ASN A 79 -20.65 29.66 -2.14
N GLU A 80 -21.84 29.82 -1.55
CA GLU A 80 -23.10 29.73 -2.29
C GLU A 80 -23.27 30.82 -3.37
N GLU A 81 -22.58 31.96 -3.23
CA GLU A 81 -22.66 33.07 -4.19
C GLU A 81 -21.71 32.94 -5.38
N THR A 82 -20.58 32.26 -5.22
CA THR A 82 -19.51 32.21 -6.24
C THR A 82 -19.32 30.84 -6.85
N ASP A 83 -19.59 29.78 -6.08
CA ASP A 83 -19.30 28.41 -6.47
C ASP A 83 -20.56 27.71 -6.96
N LEU A 84 -20.42 26.94 -8.03
CA LEU A 84 -21.54 26.18 -8.59
C LEU A 84 -21.90 25.02 -7.67
N THR A 85 -23.19 24.86 -7.41
CA THR A 85 -23.69 23.66 -6.77
C THR A 85 -23.55 22.46 -7.70
N LYS A 86 -23.56 21.25 -7.12
CA LYS A 86 -23.43 19.99 -7.88
C LYS A 86 -24.44 19.90 -9.03
N GLU A 87 -25.67 20.34 -8.81
CA GLU A 87 -26.74 20.27 -9.81
C GLU A 87 -26.49 21.23 -10.98
N GLU A 88 -26.05 22.45 -10.69
CA GLU A 88 -25.75 23.46 -11.71
C GLU A 88 -24.53 23.07 -12.53
N MET A 89 -23.49 22.53 -11.89
CA MET A 89 -22.32 21.97 -12.57
C MET A 89 -22.70 20.89 -13.58
N VAL A 90 -23.59 19.95 -13.20
CA VAL A 90 -24.05 18.89 -14.11
C VAL A 90 -24.84 19.47 -15.28
N LYS A 91 -25.75 20.42 -15.03
CA LYS A 91 -26.53 21.09 -16.08
C LYS A 91 -25.62 21.80 -17.09
N GLU A 92 -24.61 22.52 -16.62
CA GLU A 92 -23.62 23.20 -17.47
C GLU A 92 -22.78 22.23 -18.31
N LEU A 93 -22.35 21.11 -17.72
CA LEU A 93 -21.60 20.09 -18.46
C LEU A 93 -22.46 19.45 -19.55
N ASP A 94 -23.71 19.12 -19.26
CA ASP A 94 -24.61 18.53 -20.25
C ASP A 94 -25.03 19.53 -21.33
N ALA A 95 -25.17 20.82 -20.98
CA ALA A 95 -25.37 21.88 -21.97
C ALA A 95 -24.17 22.02 -22.91
N LYS A 96 -22.94 22.02 -22.37
CA LYS A 96 -21.70 22.07 -23.16
C LYS A 96 -21.57 20.86 -24.10
N LYS A 97 -21.85 19.65 -23.61
CA LYS A 97 -21.85 18.43 -24.44
C LYS A 97 -22.84 18.54 -25.60
N LYS A 98 -24.07 18.98 -25.36
CA LYS A 98 -25.07 19.17 -26.43
C LYS A 98 -24.61 20.15 -27.50
N VAL A 99 -24.00 21.27 -27.09
CA VAL A 99 -23.45 22.25 -28.03
C VAL A 99 -22.29 21.68 -28.84
N GLU A 100 -21.42 20.87 -28.23
CA GLU A 100 -20.35 20.16 -28.95
C GLU A 100 -20.89 19.10 -29.91
N GLU A 101 -21.91 18.33 -29.48
CA GLU A 101 -22.62 17.38 -30.33
C GLU A 101 -23.25 18.09 -31.53
N ASP A 102 -23.96 19.20 -31.32
CA ASP A 102 -24.57 20.01 -32.39
C ASP A 102 -23.52 20.57 -33.37
N LYS A 103 -22.37 21.00 -32.86
CA LYS A 103 -21.23 21.41 -33.70
C LYS A 103 -20.69 20.25 -34.53
N LEU A 104 -20.54 19.07 -33.93
CA LEU A 104 -20.10 17.86 -34.63
C LEU A 104 -21.11 17.43 -35.70
N ILE A 105 -22.42 17.59 -35.44
CA ILE A 105 -23.50 17.38 -36.43
C ILE A 105 -23.35 18.37 -37.59
N ALA A 106 -23.18 19.66 -37.29
CA ALA A 106 -23.05 20.72 -38.29
C ALA A 106 -21.77 20.57 -39.15
N GLU A 107 -20.67 20.11 -38.55
CA GLU A 107 -19.42 19.78 -39.25
C GLU A 107 -19.52 18.49 -40.10
N GLY A 108 -20.66 17.79 -40.07
CA GLY A 108 -20.89 16.57 -40.86
C GLY A 108 -20.07 15.37 -40.41
N LYS A 109 -19.48 15.42 -39.22
CA LYS A 109 -18.63 14.35 -38.67
C LYS A 109 -19.43 13.20 -38.03
N ILE A 110 -20.74 13.38 -37.85
CA ILE A 110 -21.61 12.36 -37.25
C ILE A 110 -22.21 11.46 -38.33
N THR A 111 -21.82 10.19 -38.32
CA THR A 111 -22.43 9.16 -39.17
C THR A 111 -23.53 8.42 -38.40
N PHE A 112 -24.79 8.56 -38.83
CA PHE A 112 -25.88 7.73 -38.31
C PHE A 112 -25.83 6.34 -38.95
N LYS A 113 -25.58 5.30 -38.14
CA LYS A 113 -25.75 3.92 -38.59
C LYS A 113 -27.25 3.57 -38.62
N LYS A 114 -27.74 3.06 -39.75
CA LYS A 114 -29.12 2.61 -39.88
C LYS A 114 -29.39 1.48 -38.86
N PRO A 115 -30.47 1.55 -38.07
CA PRO A 115 -30.78 0.49 -37.10
C PRO A 115 -31.07 -0.82 -37.84
N VAL A 116 -30.37 -1.89 -37.45
CA VAL A 116 -30.64 -3.24 -37.94
C VAL A 116 -31.94 -3.70 -37.28
N LYS A 117 -32.97 -3.95 -38.10
CA LYS A 117 -34.22 -4.55 -37.63
C LYS A 117 -33.88 -5.92 -37.03
N ARG A 118 -34.22 -6.14 -35.76
CA ARG A 118 -34.18 -7.48 -35.15
C ARG A 118 -35.09 -8.40 -35.97
N THR A 119 -34.51 -9.34 -36.72
CA THR A 119 -35.24 -10.45 -37.29
C THR A 119 -35.63 -11.36 -36.13
N VAL A 120 -36.90 -11.33 -35.77
CA VAL A 120 -37.53 -12.43 -35.07
C VAL A 120 -37.61 -13.59 -36.07
N ASP A 121 -36.99 -14.69 -35.68
CA ASP A 121 -37.14 -16.05 -36.21
C ASP A 121 -36.59 -16.37 -37.62
N GLY A 122 -35.71 -17.38 -37.63
CA GLY A 122 -35.77 -18.48 -38.58
C GLY A 122 -35.43 -18.21 -40.05
N ASP A 123 -34.16 -18.48 -40.38
CA ASP A 123 -33.72 -19.25 -41.55
C ASP A 123 -34.56 -19.13 -42.85
N SER A 124 -34.10 -18.33 -43.80
CA SER A 124 -33.83 -18.79 -45.18
C SER A 124 -33.23 -17.68 -46.02
N ALA A 125 -32.18 -18.05 -46.75
CA ALA A 125 -31.32 -17.24 -47.60
C ALA A 125 -32.05 -16.58 -48.78
N ASP A 126 -31.49 -15.47 -49.25
CA ASP A 126 -31.15 -15.37 -50.67
C ASP A 126 -29.89 -14.52 -50.86
N GLU A 127 -28.94 -15.09 -51.59
CA GLU A 127 -27.70 -14.49 -52.04
C GLU A 127 -28.01 -13.47 -53.16
N GLU A 128 -27.24 -12.40 -53.36
CA GLU A 128 -26.15 -12.42 -54.34
C GLU A 128 -25.35 -11.10 -54.30
N ALA A 129 -24.17 -11.15 -54.91
CA ALA A 129 -23.27 -10.04 -55.25
C ALA A 129 -22.30 -9.59 -54.14
N GLU A 130 -21.12 -10.23 -54.08
CA GLU A 130 -19.98 -9.80 -54.92
C GLU A 130 -18.64 -10.44 -54.49
N LYS A 131 -18.03 -11.13 -55.47
CA LYS A 131 -16.59 -11.21 -55.80
C LYS A 131 -15.57 -11.20 -54.64
N LYS A 132 -15.10 -12.40 -54.27
CA LYS A 132 -13.90 -12.61 -53.45
C LYS A 132 -12.68 -12.98 -54.31
N LYS A 133 -11.69 -12.07 -54.40
CA LYS A 133 -10.26 -12.43 -54.57
C LYS A 133 -9.37 -11.60 -53.63
N LYS A 134 -9.08 -12.24 -52.49
CA LYS A 134 -7.84 -12.28 -51.69
C LYS A 134 -6.89 -11.06 -51.74
N LYS A 135 -6.70 -10.43 -50.57
CA LYS A 135 -5.37 -10.08 -50.03
C LYS A 135 -5.37 -10.06 -48.50
N ASN A 136 -4.24 -10.49 -47.98
CA ASN A 136 -3.91 -10.94 -46.63
C ASN A 136 -3.68 -9.74 -45.69
N VAL A 137 -4.36 -9.65 -44.54
CA VAL A 137 -4.05 -8.70 -43.44
C VAL A 137 -4.38 -9.39 -42.10
N PRO A 138 -3.47 -9.37 -41.11
CA PRO A 138 -3.42 -10.34 -40.01
C PRO A 138 -4.47 -10.10 -38.93
N THR A 139 -4.91 -11.20 -38.31
CA THR A 139 -5.71 -11.24 -37.08
C THR A 139 -5.02 -10.46 -35.95
N PRO A 140 -5.73 -9.63 -35.17
CA PRO A 140 -5.13 -8.91 -34.06
C PRO A 140 -4.73 -9.91 -32.96
N THR A 141 -3.42 -10.08 -32.77
CA THR A 141 -2.84 -10.70 -31.58
C THR A 141 -3.22 -9.87 -30.36
N VAL A 142 -4.07 -10.43 -29.50
CA VAL A 142 -4.40 -9.86 -28.20
C VAL A 142 -3.11 -9.85 -27.37
N LYS A 143 -2.61 -8.65 -27.06
CA LYS A 143 -1.46 -8.47 -26.16
C LYS A 143 -1.92 -8.85 -24.75
N LYS A 144 -1.67 -10.10 -24.34
CA LYS A 144 -1.70 -10.50 -22.93
C LYS A 144 -0.51 -9.81 -22.25
N GLY A 145 -0.78 -9.03 -21.20
CA GLY A 145 0.22 -8.21 -20.50
C GLY A 145 -0.04 -6.70 -20.51
N LEU A 146 -1.30 -6.24 -20.60
CA LEU A 146 -1.63 -4.82 -20.43
C LEU A 146 -1.66 -4.35 -18.96
N LEU A 147 -1.50 -5.29 -18.03
CA LEU A 147 -1.36 -5.06 -16.61
C LEU A 147 -0.16 -5.88 -16.16
N SER A 148 0.93 -5.21 -15.79
CA SER A 148 2.13 -5.85 -15.23
C SER A 148 1.96 -6.13 -13.73
N PHE A 149 0.77 -6.53 -13.32
CA PHE A 149 0.48 -6.91 -11.94
C PHE A 149 0.30 -8.43 -11.91
N GLY A 150 1.35 -9.14 -11.52
CA GLY A 150 1.30 -10.55 -11.18
C GLY A 150 1.89 -11.52 -12.22
N ASP A 151 3.14 -11.31 -12.62
CA ASP A 151 4.01 -12.38 -13.15
C ASP A 151 5.27 -12.40 -12.28
N ASP A 152 5.08 -12.79 -11.02
CA ASP A 152 6.13 -13.13 -10.06
C ASP A 152 5.68 -14.44 -9.38
N GLU A 153 5.45 -15.46 -10.20
CA GLU A 153 5.48 -16.86 -9.75
C GLU A 153 6.85 -17.43 -10.16
N GLU A 154 7.70 -17.58 -9.14
CA GLU A 154 8.66 -18.67 -8.95
C GLU A 154 9.27 -19.31 -10.21
N GLU A 155 10.53 -18.97 -10.53
CA GLU A 155 11.48 -19.98 -11.02
C GLU A 155 12.83 -19.87 -10.30
N GLU A 156 13.17 -20.99 -9.69
CA GLU A 156 14.41 -21.37 -9.03
C GLU A 156 15.60 -21.43 -10.02
N ASP A 157 16.81 -21.44 -9.46
CA ASP A 157 18.12 -21.73 -10.08
C ASP A 157 18.84 -20.65 -10.91
N CYS A 158 19.66 -19.83 -10.23
CA CYS A 158 21.06 -19.51 -10.59
C CYS A 158 21.86 -18.95 -9.41
#